data_AF-A0A7K3RMR7-F1
#
_entry.id   AF-A0A7K3RMR7-F1
#
_cell.length_a   1.000
_cell.length_b   1.000
_cell.length_c   1.000
_cell.angle_alpha   90.00
_cell.angle_beta   90.00
_cell.angle_gamma   90.00
#
_symmetry.space_group_name_H-M   'P 1'
#
loop_
_entity.id
_entity.type
_entity.pdbx_description
1 polymer ?
#
loop_
_entity_poly.entity_id
_entity_poly.type
_entity_poly.pdbx_seq_one_letter_code
_entity_poly.pdbx_strand_id
1 'polypeptide(L)'
;MTTASSSSRIPGCAGARIVAAGKEWDAVRTDRFLGLQAVDRLGAASGPVIVEPAAVYFLVPPGGTTAGDLTQSKGLGAGHYVVLPAADRTRPPGPYWLLPPDRPLATVDDVRRALEAAAALVLLDLDTIRHDIDHALCRRVELPRRSIIDAGTDALTHHLRRLMSYNYGPQNEGSTGVRMRTLCDVAERNLAAPVRPTPQTNHRVAYVYWNTLATLTAAFRDLYLAHRPTEPGQRT
;
A
#
# COMPACT_ATOMS: atom_id res chain seq x y z
N MET A 1 -15.85 39.27 -24.78
CA MET A 1 -15.03 39.17 -23.56
C MET A 1 -15.54 37.96 -22.77
N THR A 2 -14.64 37.26 -22.06
CA THR A 2 -14.84 36.02 -21.26
C THR A 2 -14.26 34.72 -21.89
N THR A 3 -12.93 34.69 -21.87
CA THR A 3 -12.02 33.60 -21.46
C THR A 3 -12.36 32.13 -21.76
N ALA A 4 -11.62 31.55 -22.71
CA ALA A 4 -11.35 30.12 -22.76
C ALA A 4 -10.43 29.71 -21.60
N SER A 5 -10.94 28.94 -20.64
CA SER A 5 -10.12 28.29 -19.61
C SER A 5 -9.39 27.10 -20.24
N SER A 6 -8.12 27.31 -20.57
CA SER A 6 -7.24 26.26 -21.08
C SER A 6 -6.88 25.29 -19.95
N SER A 7 -7.57 24.15 -19.90
CA SER A 7 -7.20 23.02 -19.03
C SER A 7 -5.99 22.33 -19.66
N SER A 8 -4.82 22.45 -19.02
CA SER A 8 -3.60 21.78 -19.46
C SER A 8 -3.78 20.26 -19.36
N ARG A 9 -4.02 19.63 -20.51
CA ARG A 9 -4.11 18.18 -20.69
C ARG A 9 -2.76 17.73 -21.25
N ILE A 10 -1.96 17.02 -20.45
CA ILE A 10 -0.73 16.40 -20.93
C ILE A 10 -1.04 14.93 -21.25
N PRO A 11 -0.94 14.51 -22.52
CA PRO A 11 -1.09 13.10 -22.89
C PRO A 11 0.02 12.26 -22.23
N GLY A 12 -0.34 11.16 -21.58
CA GLY A 12 0.60 10.16 -21.06
C GLY A 12 0.69 8.92 -21.95
N CYS A 13 1.63 8.03 -21.63
CA CYS A 13 1.84 6.77 -22.35
C CYS A 13 0.57 5.88 -22.29
N ALA A 14 0.19 5.27 -23.41
CA ALA A 14 -0.91 4.29 -23.50
C ALA A 14 -2.29 4.81 -23.03
N GLY A 15 -2.64 6.05 -23.41
CA GLY A 15 -3.97 6.63 -23.18
C GLY A 15 -4.25 7.10 -21.76
N ALA A 16 -3.27 6.98 -20.85
CA ALA A 16 -3.34 7.61 -19.54
C ALA A 16 -3.22 9.14 -19.67
N ARG A 17 -3.87 9.88 -18.78
CA ARG A 17 -3.83 11.35 -18.76
C ARG A 17 -3.50 11.86 -17.38
N ILE A 18 -2.67 12.88 -17.30
CA ILE A 18 -2.38 13.58 -16.05
C ILE A 18 -3.39 14.72 -15.90
N VAL A 19 -4.14 14.72 -14.80
CA VAL A 19 -5.23 15.68 -14.57
C VAL A 19 -5.06 16.34 -13.20
N ALA A 20 -5.32 17.64 -13.12
CA ALA A 20 -5.29 18.40 -11.88
C ALA A 20 -6.48 18.01 -10.98
N ALA A 21 -6.20 17.72 -9.71
CA ALA A 21 -7.21 17.57 -8.67
C ALA A 21 -7.70 18.94 -8.14
N GLY A 22 -8.80 18.96 -7.40
CA GLY A 22 -9.35 20.18 -6.78
C GLY A 22 -10.34 20.99 -7.63
N LYS A 23 -10.69 20.52 -8.84
CA LYS A 23 -11.68 21.17 -9.69
C LYS A 23 -12.98 20.38 -9.77
N GLU A 24 -12.93 19.19 -10.37
CA GLU A 24 -14.09 18.32 -10.55
C GLU A 24 -14.17 17.24 -9.46
N TRP A 25 -13.02 16.90 -8.88
CA TRP A 25 -12.84 15.89 -7.86
C TRP A 25 -11.52 16.14 -7.14
N ASP A 26 -11.43 15.62 -5.93
CA ASP A 26 -10.18 15.37 -5.22
C ASP A 26 -9.87 13.87 -5.26
N ALA A 27 -8.69 13.46 -4.79
CA ALA A 27 -8.37 12.06 -4.59
C ALA A 27 -7.84 11.76 -3.19
N VAL A 28 -8.22 10.60 -2.64
CA VAL A 28 -7.58 10.05 -1.44
C VAL A 28 -6.62 8.96 -1.89
N ARG A 29 -5.32 9.20 -1.72
CA ARG A 29 -4.26 8.24 -2.02
C ARG A 29 -3.92 7.42 -0.78
N THR A 30 -3.89 6.10 -0.91
CA THR A 30 -3.49 5.17 0.15
C THR A 30 -2.54 4.11 -0.41
N ASP A 31 -1.86 3.38 0.48
CA ASP A 31 -1.21 2.12 0.12
C ASP A 31 -2.20 1.15 -0.54
N ARG A 32 -1.69 0.33 -1.45
CA ARG A 32 -2.48 -0.62 -2.23
C ARG A 32 -3.19 -1.67 -1.38
N PHE A 33 -2.52 -2.26 -0.39
CA PHE A 33 -3.14 -3.28 0.46
C PHE A 33 -4.29 -2.68 1.28
N LEU A 34 -4.02 -1.55 1.95
CA LEU A 34 -5.05 -0.87 2.75
C LEU A 34 -6.22 -0.38 1.87
N GLY A 35 -5.91 0.18 0.69
CA GLY A 35 -6.92 0.63 -0.26
C GLY A 35 -7.80 -0.48 -0.79
N LEU A 36 -7.24 -1.65 -1.14
CA LEU A 36 -8.03 -2.80 -1.57
C LEU A 36 -8.94 -3.31 -0.43
N GLN A 37 -8.42 -3.34 0.80
CA GLN A 37 -9.22 -3.67 1.98
C GLN A 37 -10.36 -2.67 2.25
N ALA A 38 -10.13 -1.38 1.99
CA ALA A 38 -11.16 -0.36 2.09
C ALA A 38 -12.22 -0.49 0.98
N VAL A 39 -11.83 -0.85 -0.25
CA VAL A 39 -12.78 -1.13 -1.35
C VAL A 39 -13.71 -2.29 -0.99
N ASP A 40 -13.19 -3.38 -0.42
CA ASP A 40 -14.02 -4.52 0.00
C ASP A 40 -15.05 -4.12 1.06
N ARG A 41 -14.70 -3.17 1.95
CA ARG A 41 -15.60 -2.66 2.99
C ARG A 41 -16.63 -1.68 2.47
N LEU A 42 -16.21 -0.78 1.58
CA LEU A 42 -17.08 0.22 0.96
C LEU A 42 -18.08 -0.41 0.00
N GLY A 43 -17.69 -1.49 -0.68
CA GLY A 43 -18.52 -2.16 -1.67
C GLY A 43 -19.04 -1.19 -2.73
N ALA A 44 -20.37 -1.07 -2.84
CA ALA A 44 -21.03 -0.18 -3.79
C ALA A 44 -20.73 1.32 -3.55
N ALA A 45 -20.37 1.72 -2.32
CA ALA A 45 -20.08 3.10 -1.96
C ALA A 45 -18.65 3.57 -2.33
N SER A 46 -17.80 2.68 -2.87
CA SER A 46 -16.38 2.96 -3.14
C SER A 46 -16.11 4.03 -4.21
N GLY A 47 -17.12 4.40 -4.99
CA GLY A 47 -16.97 5.27 -6.16
C GLY A 47 -15.95 4.75 -7.18
N PRO A 48 -15.37 5.64 -8.02
CA PRO A 48 -14.28 5.30 -8.92
C PRO A 48 -12.97 5.08 -8.17
N VAL A 49 -12.25 4.00 -8.53
CA VAL A 49 -11.00 3.62 -7.85
C VAL A 49 -9.93 3.26 -8.86
N ILE A 50 -8.76 3.89 -8.71
CA ILE A 50 -7.57 3.66 -9.54
C ILE A 50 -6.56 2.86 -8.71
N VAL A 51 -5.97 1.85 -9.33
CA VAL A 51 -4.85 1.10 -8.76
C VAL A 51 -3.58 1.40 -9.55
N GLU A 52 -2.54 1.76 -8.82
CA GLU A 52 -1.15 1.81 -9.27
C GLU A 52 -0.36 0.67 -8.60
N PRO A 53 0.87 0.34 -9.05
CA PRO A 53 1.65 -0.75 -8.46
C PRO A 53 1.73 -0.71 -6.93
N ALA A 54 1.93 0.47 -6.35
CA ALA A 54 2.14 0.70 -4.92
C ALA A 54 1.03 1.53 -4.23
N ALA A 55 -0.04 1.92 -4.94
CA ALA A 55 -1.05 2.82 -4.37
C ALA A 55 -2.46 2.57 -4.93
N VAL A 56 -3.45 3.00 -4.16
CA VAL A 56 -4.86 3.07 -4.55
C VAL A 56 -5.34 4.52 -4.38
N TYR A 57 -6.14 4.99 -5.34
CA TYR A 57 -6.73 6.33 -5.32
C TYR A 57 -8.25 6.20 -5.38
N PHE A 58 -8.92 6.76 -4.38
CA PHE A 58 -10.37 6.96 -4.38
C PHE A 58 -10.67 8.35 -4.91
N LEU A 59 -11.53 8.46 -5.92
CA LEU A 59 -12.01 9.77 -6.38
C LEU A 59 -13.19 10.20 -5.51
N VAL A 60 -13.09 11.41 -4.98
CA VAL A 60 -14.04 11.99 -4.01
C VAL A 60 -14.45 13.39 -4.47
N PRO A 61 -15.60 13.93 -3.99
CA PRO A 61 -16.02 15.28 -4.33
C PRO A 61 -14.94 16.34 -4.03
N PRO A 62 -14.86 17.41 -4.84
CA PRO A 62 -13.83 18.43 -4.68
C PRO A 62 -13.99 19.17 -3.35
N GLY A 63 -12.86 19.56 -2.75
CA GLY A 63 -12.82 20.26 -1.46
C GLY A 63 -12.90 19.35 -0.24
N GLY A 64 -13.25 18.08 -0.41
CA GLY A 64 -13.34 17.11 0.67
C GLY A 64 -11.99 16.74 1.30
N THR A 65 -10.87 16.98 0.60
CA THR A 65 -9.52 16.64 1.09
C THR A 65 -8.79 17.78 1.81
N THR A 66 -9.47 18.91 2.05
CA THR A 66 -8.87 20.10 2.70
C THR A 66 -8.64 19.93 4.21
N ALA A 67 -9.25 18.92 4.82
CA ALA A 67 -9.20 18.65 6.26
C ALA A 67 -8.15 17.58 6.62
N GLY A 68 -6.87 17.96 6.65
CA GLY A 68 -5.80 17.22 7.33
C GLY A 68 -5.44 15.83 6.78
N ASP A 69 -4.32 15.28 7.25
CA ASP A 69 -3.87 13.93 6.89
C ASP A 69 -4.91 12.89 7.35
N LEU A 70 -5.52 12.21 6.38
CA LEU A 70 -6.38 11.06 6.61
C LEU A 70 -5.51 9.91 7.12
N THR A 71 -5.97 9.16 8.13
CA THR A 71 -5.22 8.02 8.70
C THR A 71 -4.71 7.11 7.59
N GLN A 72 -3.39 6.91 7.56
CA GLN A 72 -2.69 6.09 6.56
C GLN A 72 -2.92 6.44 5.08
N SER A 73 -3.36 7.66 4.80
CA SER A 73 -3.63 8.12 3.44
C SER A 73 -3.27 9.59 3.28
N LYS A 74 -3.35 10.09 2.05
CA LYS A 74 -3.04 11.46 1.69
C LYS A 74 -4.17 12.03 0.83
N GLY A 75 -4.72 13.16 1.26
CA GLY A 75 -5.63 13.96 0.46
C GLY A 75 -4.88 14.67 -0.68
N LEU A 76 -5.41 14.59 -1.90
CA LEU A 76 -4.90 15.22 -3.10
C LEU A 76 -5.99 16.13 -3.66
N GLY A 77 -5.96 17.40 -3.27
CA GLY A 77 -6.87 18.44 -3.76
C GLY A 77 -6.16 19.42 -4.70
N ALA A 78 -6.57 20.70 -4.65
CA ALA A 78 -6.00 21.76 -5.48
C ALA A 78 -4.45 21.78 -5.42
N GLY A 79 -3.82 21.93 -6.59
CA GLY A 79 -2.35 21.93 -6.74
C GLY A 79 -1.72 20.54 -6.89
N HIS A 80 -2.48 19.45 -6.72
CA HIS A 80 -2.03 18.08 -6.98
C HIS A 80 -2.48 17.58 -8.35
N TYR A 81 -1.78 16.55 -8.85
CA TYR A 81 -2.09 15.89 -10.11
C TYR A 81 -2.24 14.38 -9.88
N VAL A 82 -3.20 13.77 -10.57
CA VAL A 82 -3.45 12.32 -10.54
C VAL A 82 -3.41 11.79 -11.96
N VAL A 83 -2.84 10.60 -12.14
CA VAL A 83 -2.85 9.88 -13.41
C VAL A 83 -4.17 9.12 -13.54
N LEU A 84 -5.00 9.52 -14.49
CA LEU A 84 -6.21 8.78 -14.84
C LEU A 84 -5.88 7.76 -15.94
N PRO A 85 -6.15 6.47 -15.73
CA PRO A 85 -6.06 5.46 -16.78
C PRO A 85 -7.04 5.74 -17.92
N ALA A 86 -6.78 5.17 -19.10
CA ALA A 86 -7.80 5.08 -20.14
C ALA A 86 -9.06 4.39 -19.59
N ALA A 87 -10.26 4.84 -19.98
CA ALA A 87 -11.52 4.42 -19.35
C ALA A 87 -11.78 2.90 -19.42
N ASP A 88 -11.25 2.24 -20.45
CA ASP A 88 -11.33 0.80 -20.69
C ASP A 88 -10.20 -0.01 -20.03
N ARG A 89 -9.20 0.66 -19.45
CA ARG A 89 -8.03 0.01 -18.83
C ARG A 89 -8.36 -0.47 -17.42
N THR A 90 -8.64 -1.77 -17.30
CA THR A 90 -9.04 -2.43 -16.05
C THR A 90 -8.00 -3.39 -15.50
N ARG A 91 -6.83 -3.48 -16.12
CA ARG A 91 -5.77 -4.43 -15.75
C ARG A 91 -4.36 -3.82 -15.92
N PRO A 92 -3.36 -4.37 -15.21
CA PRO A 92 -1.96 -4.03 -15.42
C PRO A 92 -1.48 -4.42 -16.83
N PRO A 93 -0.32 -3.89 -17.29
CA PRO A 93 0.66 -3.06 -16.55
C PRO A 93 0.18 -1.63 -16.29
N GLY A 94 0.87 -0.88 -15.43
CA GLY A 94 0.60 0.55 -15.14
C GLY A 94 -0.69 0.83 -14.34
N PRO A 95 -1.08 2.12 -14.19
CA PRO A 95 -2.34 2.50 -13.56
C PRO A 95 -3.55 1.93 -14.28
N TYR A 96 -4.54 1.42 -13.55
CA TYR A 96 -5.77 0.87 -14.10
C TYR A 96 -6.98 1.14 -13.19
N TRP A 97 -8.19 1.14 -13.77
CA TRP A 97 -9.43 1.23 -13.01
C TRP A 97 -9.72 -0.10 -12.34
N LEU A 98 -9.76 -0.12 -11.01
CA LEU A 98 -10.35 -1.22 -10.25
C LEU A 98 -11.87 -1.09 -10.27
N LEU A 99 -12.36 0.14 -10.09
CA LEU A 99 -13.77 0.48 -10.20
C LEU A 99 -13.92 1.62 -11.22
N PRO A 100 -14.89 1.53 -12.15
CA PRO A 100 -14.92 2.36 -13.34
C PRO A 100 -15.23 3.85 -13.05
N PRO A 101 -14.83 4.76 -13.97
CA PRO A 101 -14.93 6.21 -13.78
C PRO A 101 -16.35 6.78 -13.80
N ASP A 102 -17.34 6.00 -14.25
CA ASP A 102 -18.75 6.40 -14.35
C ASP A 102 -19.53 6.24 -13.03
N ARG A 103 -18.90 5.64 -12.01
CA ARG A 103 -19.49 5.53 -10.68
C ARG A 103 -19.63 6.90 -10.00
N PRO A 104 -20.69 7.11 -9.19
CA PRO A 104 -20.77 8.27 -8.30
C PRO A 104 -19.54 8.35 -7.39
N LEU A 105 -19.03 9.56 -7.15
CA LEU A 105 -17.88 9.76 -6.26
C LEU A 105 -18.21 9.31 -4.84
N ALA A 106 -17.24 8.66 -4.19
CA ALA A 106 -17.38 8.28 -2.78
C ALA A 106 -17.27 9.52 -1.89
N THR A 107 -18.01 9.58 -0.78
CA THR A 107 -17.80 10.66 0.19
C THR A 107 -16.45 10.47 0.89
N VAL A 108 -15.79 11.58 1.26
CA VAL A 108 -14.52 11.50 1.99
C VAL A 108 -14.68 10.80 3.34
N ASP A 109 -15.82 10.98 4.01
CA ASP A 109 -16.10 10.33 5.29
C ASP A 109 -16.30 8.83 5.17
N ASP A 110 -16.93 8.34 4.09
CA ASP A 110 -17.03 6.90 3.84
C ASP A 110 -15.64 6.30 3.61
N VAL A 111 -14.84 6.93 2.74
CA VAL A 111 -13.47 6.48 2.44
C VAL A 111 -12.62 6.48 3.72
N ARG A 112 -12.68 7.57 4.50
CA ARG A 112 -11.97 7.69 5.77
C ARG A 112 -12.35 6.58 6.75
N ARG A 113 -13.66 6.36 6.98
CA ARG A 113 -14.13 5.29 7.88
C ARG A 113 -13.71 3.90 7.41
N ALA A 114 -13.74 3.64 6.11
CA ALA A 114 -13.31 2.37 5.57
C ALA A 114 -11.80 2.13 5.72
N LEU A 115 -10.99 3.17 5.53
CA LEU A 115 -9.54 3.12 5.76
C LEU A 115 -9.22 2.95 7.24
N GLU A 116 -9.90 3.67 8.14
CA GLU A 116 -9.77 3.49 9.59
C GLU A 116 -10.15 2.07 10.03
N ALA A 117 -11.25 1.52 9.53
CA ALA A 117 -11.66 0.15 9.83
C ALA A 117 -10.70 -0.90 9.24
N ALA A 118 -10.15 -0.63 8.05
CA ALA A 118 -9.12 -1.47 7.47
C ALA A 118 -7.83 -1.41 8.29
N ALA A 119 -7.43 -0.23 8.77
CA ALA A 119 -6.25 -0.04 9.61
C ALA A 119 -6.43 -0.63 11.03
N ALA A 120 -7.63 -0.54 11.61
CA ALA A 120 -7.94 -1.06 12.95
C ALA A 120 -7.97 -2.59 12.99
N LEU A 121 -8.44 -3.25 11.93
CA LEU A 121 -8.30 -4.70 11.75
C LEU A 121 -6.84 -5.09 11.43
N VAL A 122 -5.99 -4.11 11.10
CA VAL A 122 -4.54 -4.23 11.03
C VAL A 122 -3.91 -3.89 12.40
N LEU A 123 -4.52 -4.32 13.52
CA LEU A 123 -3.78 -4.48 14.77
C LEU A 123 -2.63 -5.47 14.50
N LEU A 124 -1.43 -4.92 14.25
CA LEU A 124 -0.23 -5.70 14.08
C LEU A 124 0.01 -6.41 15.41
N ASP A 125 -0.24 -7.72 15.44
CA ASP A 125 0.20 -8.55 16.54
C ASP A 125 1.72 -8.67 16.46
N LEU A 126 2.39 -7.68 17.05
CA LEU A 126 3.84 -7.57 17.04
C LEU A 126 4.52 -8.74 17.75
N ASP A 127 3.83 -9.37 18.70
CA ASP A 127 4.35 -10.55 19.39
C ASP A 127 4.33 -11.78 18.48
N THR A 128 3.24 -11.99 17.73
CA THR A 128 3.20 -13.03 16.68
C THR A 128 4.21 -12.76 15.58
N ILE A 129 4.34 -11.50 15.11
CA ILE A 129 5.36 -11.12 14.11
C ILE A 129 6.76 -11.43 14.62
N ARG A 130 7.07 -11.06 15.88
CA ARG A 130 8.36 -11.37 16.50
C ARG A 130 8.58 -12.87 16.58
N HIS A 131 7.60 -13.63 17.04
CA HIS A 131 7.67 -15.08 17.14
C HIS A 131 7.99 -15.74 15.79
N ASP A 132 7.31 -15.33 14.72
CA ASP A 132 7.52 -15.90 13.38
C ASP A 132 8.89 -15.53 12.79
N ILE A 133 9.38 -14.31 13.05
CA ILE A 133 10.73 -13.88 12.69
C ILE A 133 11.77 -14.74 13.41
N ASP A 134 11.65 -14.85 14.74
CA ASP A 134 12.60 -15.61 15.56
C ASP A 134 12.58 -17.09 15.17
N HIS A 135 11.40 -17.63 14.89
CA HIS A 135 11.26 -18.99 14.40
C HIS A 135 11.97 -19.18 13.06
N ALA A 136 11.84 -18.26 12.10
CA ALA A 136 12.51 -18.39 10.81
C ALA A 136 14.04 -18.25 10.91
N LEU A 137 14.53 -17.30 11.72
CA LEU A 137 15.95 -16.96 11.86
C LEU A 137 16.71 -17.82 12.89
N CYS A 138 16.01 -18.64 13.67
CA CYS A 138 16.62 -19.51 14.66
C CYS A 138 17.68 -20.43 14.00
N ARG A 139 18.87 -20.50 14.62
CA ARG A 139 19.96 -21.37 14.17
C ARG A 139 19.56 -22.83 14.36
N ARG A 140 19.74 -23.63 13.30
CA ARG A 140 19.38 -25.05 13.29
C ARG A 140 20.51 -25.92 12.79
N VAL A 141 20.58 -27.13 13.36
CA VAL A 141 21.50 -28.19 12.91
C VAL A 141 20.93 -28.92 11.69
N GLU A 142 19.60 -29.08 11.64
CA GLU A 142 18.88 -29.74 10.54
C GLU A 142 17.89 -28.79 9.87
N LEU A 143 17.67 -29.01 8.57
CA LEU A 143 16.65 -28.26 7.82
C LEU A 143 15.25 -28.64 8.31
N PRO A 144 14.38 -27.66 8.62
CA PRO A 144 12.99 -27.92 8.96
C PRO A 144 12.26 -28.69 7.85
N ARG A 145 11.13 -29.31 8.18
CA ARG A 145 10.28 -29.94 7.18
C ARG A 145 9.73 -28.91 6.20
N ARG A 146 9.50 -29.33 4.96
CA ARG A 146 9.03 -28.44 3.88
C ARG A 146 7.72 -27.74 4.23
N SER A 147 6.78 -28.45 4.86
CA SER A 147 5.50 -27.88 5.30
C SER A 147 5.64 -26.75 6.32
N ILE A 148 6.65 -26.80 7.19
CA ILE A 148 6.92 -25.74 8.17
C ILE A 148 7.48 -24.50 7.47
N ILE A 149 8.37 -24.70 6.49
CA ILE A 149 8.93 -23.62 5.68
C ILE A 149 7.82 -22.95 4.87
N ASP A 150 6.95 -23.72 4.23
CA ASP A 150 5.86 -23.17 3.41
C ASP A 150 4.86 -22.38 4.28
N ALA A 151 4.42 -22.94 5.42
CA ALA A 151 3.53 -22.26 6.35
C ALA A 151 4.17 -20.97 6.91
N GLY A 152 5.44 -21.02 7.32
CA GLY A 152 6.18 -19.86 7.79
C GLY A 152 6.41 -18.81 6.69
N THR A 153 6.55 -19.25 5.44
CA THR A 153 6.69 -18.36 4.26
C THR A 153 5.39 -17.61 4.01
N ASP A 154 4.24 -18.26 4.11
CA ASP A 154 2.94 -17.60 3.97
C ASP A 154 2.67 -16.63 5.13
N ALA A 155 2.99 -17.02 6.37
CA ALA A 155 2.89 -16.14 7.53
C ALA A 155 3.75 -14.86 7.38
N LEU A 156 5.03 -15.02 7.05
CA LEU A 156 5.93 -13.87 6.86
C LEU A 156 5.57 -13.04 5.63
N THR A 157 5.05 -13.65 4.56
CA THR A 157 4.51 -12.90 3.41
C THR A 157 3.37 -11.99 3.85
N HIS A 158 2.45 -12.53 4.67
CA HIS A 158 1.33 -11.77 5.19
C HIS A 158 1.79 -10.62 6.10
N HIS A 159 2.70 -10.90 7.04
CA HIS A 159 3.27 -9.89 7.95
C HIS A 159 4.02 -8.79 7.20
N LEU A 160 4.86 -9.15 6.23
CA LEU A 160 5.62 -8.20 5.41
C LEU A 160 4.69 -7.27 4.64
N ARG A 161 3.66 -7.81 3.97
CA ARG A 161 2.66 -6.99 3.25
C ARG A 161 1.92 -6.04 4.20
N ARG A 162 1.57 -6.50 5.40
CA ARG A 162 0.92 -5.66 6.41
C ARG A 162 1.82 -4.53 6.89
N LEU A 163 3.08 -4.80 7.20
CA LEU A 163 4.02 -3.76 7.62
C LEU A 163 4.33 -2.78 6.49
N MET A 164 4.45 -3.25 5.24
CA MET A 164 4.61 -2.39 4.07
C MET A 164 3.39 -1.46 3.85
N SER A 165 2.19 -1.89 4.24
CA SER A 165 0.97 -1.10 4.09
C SER A 165 0.85 0.08 5.06
N TYR A 166 1.68 0.11 6.10
CA TYR A 166 1.70 1.22 7.05
C TYR A 166 2.17 2.50 6.36
N ASN A 167 1.44 3.60 6.53
CA ASN A 167 1.92 4.91 6.10
C ASN A 167 2.95 5.43 7.11
N TYR A 168 4.22 5.36 6.75
CA TYR A 168 5.32 5.88 7.55
C TYR A 168 5.41 7.43 7.55
N GLY A 169 4.45 8.12 6.90
CA GLY A 169 4.30 9.58 6.88
C GLY A 169 5.06 10.27 5.73
N PRO A 170 4.66 11.50 5.35
CA PRO A 170 5.36 12.31 4.35
C PRO A 170 6.53 13.07 5.00
N GLN A 171 7.54 12.35 5.48
CA GLN A 171 8.80 12.96 5.88
C GLN A 171 9.90 12.05 5.36
N ASN A 172 10.64 12.54 4.38
CA ASN A 172 12.09 12.43 4.24
C ASN A 172 12.44 12.79 2.78
N GLU A 173 12.28 14.06 2.44
CA GLU A 173 13.14 14.66 1.41
C GLU A 173 14.57 14.56 1.96
N GLY A 174 15.26 13.45 1.65
CA GLY A 174 16.55 13.11 2.24
C GLY A 174 16.89 11.61 2.17
N SER A 175 18.02 11.22 2.79
CA SER A 175 18.57 9.86 2.77
C SER A 175 17.59 8.77 3.25
N THR A 176 16.78 9.06 4.26
CA THR A 176 15.90 8.07 4.90
C THR A 176 14.73 7.67 3.99
N GLY A 177 14.15 8.60 3.24
CA GLY A 177 13.07 8.32 2.28
C GLY A 177 13.55 7.55 1.06
N VAL A 178 14.83 7.68 0.69
CA VAL A 178 15.48 6.83 -0.32
C VAL A 178 15.66 5.42 0.20
N ARG A 179 16.20 5.25 1.42
CA ARG A 179 16.38 3.92 2.05
C ARG A 179 15.06 3.17 2.19
N MET A 180 13.99 3.86 2.61
CA MET A 180 12.66 3.27 2.72
C MET A 180 12.12 2.81 1.35
N ARG A 181 12.21 3.64 0.31
CA ARG A 181 11.81 3.25 -1.06
C ARG A 181 12.61 2.05 -1.57
N THR A 182 13.93 2.06 -1.37
CA THR A 182 14.78 0.92 -1.74
C THR A 182 14.37 -0.35 -1.00
N LEU A 183 14.04 -0.26 0.29
CA LEU A 183 13.58 -1.42 1.06
C LEU A 183 12.22 -1.94 0.55
N CYS A 184 11.28 -1.05 0.23
CA CYS A 184 10.01 -1.43 -0.41
C CYS A 184 10.25 -2.13 -1.76
N ASP A 185 11.09 -1.57 -2.63
CA ASP A 185 11.40 -2.16 -3.94
C ASP A 185 12.00 -3.57 -3.80
N VAL A 186 12.91 -3.76 -2.83
CA VAL A 186 13.51 -5.07 -2.54
C VAL A 186 12.46 -6.06 -2.03
N ALA A 187 11.56 -5.62 -1.15
CA ALA A 187 10.48 -6.47 -0.64
C ALA A 187 9.49 -6.85 -1.75
N GLU A 188 9.07 -5.89 -2.58
CA GLU A 188 8.18 -6.15 -3.73
C GLU A 188 8.80 -7.16 -4.72
N ARG A 189 10.10 -7.01 -5.02
CA ARG A 189 10.82 -7.96 -5.88
C ARG A 189 10.83 -9.38 -5.29
N ASN A 190 11.05 -9.52 -3.99
CA ASN A 190 11.02 -10.83 -3.32
C ASN A 190 9.61 -11.42 -3.25
N LEU A 191 8.58 -10.58 -3.17
CA LEU A 191 7.16 -10.98 -3.16
C LEU A 191 6.60 -11.29 -4.55
N ALA A 192 7.33 -10.97 -5.63
CA ALA A 192 6.90 -11.21 -6.99
C ALA A 192 6.82 -12.72 -7.28
N ALA A 193 5.79 -13.12 -8.04
CA ALA A 193 5.51 -14.52 -8.36
C ALA A 193 6.71 -15.32 -8.91
N PRO A 194 7.61 -14.76 -9.75
CA PRO A 194 8.77 -15.51 -10.26
C PRO A 194 9.80 -15.89 -9.20
N VAL A 195 9.84 -15.17 -8.07
CA VAL A 195 10.83 -15.38 -7.00
C VAL A 195 10.28 -16.29 -5.90
N ARG A 196 8.96 -16.40 -5.80
CA ARG A 196 8.27 -17.19 -4.78
C ARG A 196 8.53 -18.69 -4.98
N PRO A 197 8.90 -19.44 -3.92
CA PRO A 197 8.99 -20.89 -4.00
C PRO A 197 7.69 -21.53 -4.48
N THR A 198 7.82 -22.49 -5.39
CA THR A 198 6.74 -23.37 -5.84
C THR A 198 6.87 -24.73 -5.17
N PRO A 199 5.87 -25.63 -5.28
CA PRO A 199 6.01 -27.00 -4.78
C PRO A 199 7.23 -27.74 -5.33
N GLN A 200 7.71 -27.39 -6.52
CA GLN A 200 8.88 -27.98 -7.16
C GLN A 200 10.21 -27.34 -6.72
N THR A 201 10.19 -26.20 -6.01
CA THR A 201 11.41 -25.55 -5.53
C THR A 201 12.17 -26.45 -4.57
N ASN A 202 13.50 -26.49 -4.70
CA ASN A 202 14.36 -27.24 -3.82
C ASN A 202 14.19 -26.81 -2.35
N HIS A 203 14.21 -27.77 -1.43
CA HIS A 203 14.01 -27.57 0.00
C HIS A 203 14.93 -26.51 0.62
N ARG A 204 16.23 -26.51 0.26
CA ARG A 204 17.21 -25.53 0.74
C ARG A 204 16.94 -24.14 0.19
N VAL A 205 16.50 -24.03 -1.06
CA VAL A 205 16.16 -22.75 -1.69
C VAL A 205 14.91 -22.15 -1.04
N ALA A 206 13.89 -22.97 -0.76
CA ALA A 206 12.72 -22.54 0.00
C ALA A 206 13.08 -22.06 1.41
N TYR A 207 14.00 -22.75 2.10
CA TYR A 207 14.51 -22.33 3.41
C TYR A 207 15.24 -20.98 3.36
N VAL A 208 16.09 -20.75 2.36
CA VAL A 208 16.79 -19.47 2.18
C VAL A 208 15.78 -18.35 1.90
N TYR A 209 14.80 -18.59 1.05
CA TYR A 209 13.72 -17.63 0.78
C TYR A 209 12.94 -17.26 2.06
N TRP A 210 12.62 -18.26 2.89
CA TRP A 210 11.95 -18.05 4.16
C TRP A 210 12.76 -17.15 5.12
N ASN A 211 14.08 -17.34 5.20
CA ASN A 211 15.00 -16.47 5.97
C ASN A 211 15.09 -15.05 5.40
N THR A 212 15.09 -14.91 4.07
CA THR A 212 15.06 -13.61 3.39
C THR A 212 13.79 -12.84 3.76
N LEU A 213 12.62 -13.49 3.70
CA LEU A 213 11.37 -12.86 4.13
C LEU A 213 11.42 -12.46 5.60
N ALA A 214 11.97 -13.31 6.48
CA ALA A 214 12.08 -12.98 7.91
C ALA A 214 12.94 -11.74 8.16
N THR A 215 14.04 -11.61 7.42
CA THR A 215 14.94 -10.46 7.50
C THR A 215 14.25 -9.17 7.03
N LEU A 216 13.51 -9.25 5.92
CA LEU A 216 12.72 -8.11 5.42
C LEU A 216 11.61 -7.73 6.40
N THR A 217 10.87 -8.71 6.92
CA THR A 217 9.81 -8.48 7.92
C THR A 217 10.39 -7.85 9.19
N ALA A 218 11.56 -8.29 9.66
CA ALA A 218 12.24 -7.67 10.80
C ALA A 218 12.59 -6.20 10.54
N ALA A 219 13.17 -5.88 9.38
CA ALA A 219 13.49 -4.49 9.02
C ALA A 219 12.24 -3.60 8.98
N PHE A 220 11.15 -4.08 8.39
CA PHE A 220 9.89 -3.34 8.36
C PHE A 220 9.21 -3.22 9.72
N ARG A 221 9.32 -4.25 10.59
CA ARG A 221 8.83 -4.18 11.97
C ARG A 221 9.57 -3.10 12.75
N ASP A 222 10.88 -3.02 12.60
CA ASP A 222 11.70 -2.03 13.29
C ASP A 222 11.37 -0.62 12.79
N LEU A 223 11.14 -0.45 11.48
CA LEU A 223 10.61 0.79 10.93
C LEU A 223 9.24 1.14 11.52
N TYR A 224 8.34 0.17 11.65
CA TYR A 224 7.00 0.38 12.20
C TYR A 224 7.09 0.86 13.65
N LEU A 225 7.92 0.21 14.47
CA LEU A 225 8.15 0.61 15.85
C LEU A 225 8.74 2.03 15.98
N ALA A 226 9.56 2.45 15.02
CA ALA A 226 10.14 3.79 14.99
C ALA A 226 9.14 4.90 14.57
N HIS A 227 8.11 4.56 13.79
CA HIS A 227 7.17 5.54 13.20
C HIS A 227 5.73 5.39 13.72
N ARG A 228 5.46 4.43 14.61
CA ARG A 228 4.16 4.34 15.28
C ARG A 228 3.97 5.57 16.18
N PRO A 229 2.77 6.16 16.23
CA PRO A 229 2.50 7.23 17.17
C PRO A 229 2.80 6.75 18.59
N THR A 230 3.68 7.46 19.29
CA THR A 230 3.94 7.19 20.71
C THR A 230 2.68 7.59 21.46
N GLU A 231 2.08 6.67 22.21
CA GLU A 231 0.94 7.03 23.05
C GLU A 231 1.36 8.18 24.01
N PRO A 232 0.57 9.25 24.13
CA PRO A 232 0.83 10.30 25.10
C PRO A 232 0.61 9.76 26.51
N GLY A 233 1.66 9.14 27.08
CA GLY A 233 1.57 8.52 28.40
C GLY A 233 2.86 7.92 28.96
N GLN A 234 3.94 7.82 28.17
CA GLN A 234 5.24 7.30 28.65
C GLN A 234 6.36 8.32 28.45
N ARG A 235 6.27 9.42 29.19
CA ARG A 235 7.45 10.16 29.66
C ARG A 235 7.24 10.43 31.14
N THR A 236 7.84 9.59 31.98
CA THR A 236 8.13 9.86 33.39
C THR A 236 9.62 10.03 33.54
#